data_AF-A0A3N5IXZ0-F1
#
_entry.id   AF-A0A3N5IXZ0-F1
#
_cell.length_a   1.000
_cell.length_b   1.000
_cell.length_c   1.000
_cell.angle_alpha   90.00
_cell.angle_beta   90.00
_cell.angle_gamma   90.00
#
_symmetry.space_group_name_H-M   'P 1'
#
loop_
_entity.id
_entity.type
_entity.pdbx_description
1 polymer ?
#
loop_
_entity_poly.entity_id
_entity_poly.type
_entity_poly.pdbx_seq_one_letter_code
_entity_poly.pdbx_strand_id
1 'polypeptide(L)'
;EALLIALDRKGICVSTGSACSAGAAGASHVLLALGMDMMTAQSSLRFSFGRFNVPEDVDTVLNVLPGIVERQRQTAAPGLRAQLQ
;
A
#
# COMPACT_ATOMS: atom_id res chain seq x y z
N GLU A 1 6.84 -2.60 1.70
CA GLU A 1 7.66 -1.63 0.92
C GLU A 1 7.61 -1.81 -0.59
N ALA A 2 7.59 -3.04 -1.15
CA ALA A 2 7.65 -3.24 -2.61
C ALA A 2 6.58 -2.48 -3.43
N LEU A 3 5.34 -2.40 -2.91
CA LEU A 3 4.27 -1.63 -3.56
C LEU A 3 4.54 -0.12 -3.60
N LEU A 4 5.07 0.43 -2.51
CA LEU A 4 5.45 1.85 -2.41
C LEU A 4 6.47 2.23 -3.49
N ILE A 5 7.54 1.43 -3.60
CA ILE A 5 8.59 1.63 -4.60
C ILE A 5 8.05 1.47 -6.02
N ALA A 6 7.17 0.50 -6.25
CA ALA A 6 6.58 0.28 -7.57
C ALA A 6 5.67 1.44 -8.03
N LEU A 7 4.90 2.02 -7.10
CA LEU A 7 4.03 3.17 -7.37
C LEU A 7 4.83 4.46 -7.57
N ASP A 8 5.88 4.68 -6.78
CA ASP A 8 6.80 5.82 -6.94
C ASP A 8 7.44 5.84 -8.33
N ARG A 9 7.87 4.68 -8.85
CA ARG A 9 8.36 4.52 -10.24
C ARG A 9 7.32 4.81 -11.31
N LYS A 10 6.03 4.84 -10.96
CA LYS A 10 4.93 5.27 -11.82
C LYS A 10 4.54 6.74 -11.61
N GLY A 11 5.28 7.48 -10.78
CA GLY A 11 4.99 8.87 -10.43
C GLY A 11 3.84 9.02 -9.43
N ILE A 12 3.45 7.95 -8.73
CA ILE A 12 2.33 7.97 -7.79
C ILE A 12 2.88 7.93 -6.36
N CYS A 13 2.76 9.07 -5.68
CA CYS A 13 3.16 9.23 -4.29
C CYS A 13 2.10 8.66 -3.34
N VAL A 14 2.49 7.71 -2.48
CA VAL A 14 1.63 7.11 -1.46
C VAL A 14 2.38 7.00 -0.13
N SER A 15 1.67 6.64 0.94
CA SER A 15 2.30 6.29 2.23
C SER A 15 1.94 4.85 2.63
N THR A 16 2.73 4.28 3.53
CA THR A 16 2.39 3.06 4.31
C THR A 16 2.51 3.37 5.80
N GLY A 17 1.88 2.55 6.64
CA GLY A 17 1.88 2.75 8.08
C GLY A 17 0.94 3.87 8.55
N SER A 18 1.07 4.26 9.82
CA SER A 18 0.34 5.40 10.37
C SER A 18 0.86 6.70 9.77
N ALA A 19 -0.01 7.66 9.50
CA ALA A 19 0.29 8.95 8.86
C ALA A 19 1.61 9.65 9.27
N CYS A 20 2.05 9.45 10.51
CA CYS A 20 3.20 10.10 11.14
C CYS A 20 4.39 9.18 11.43
N SER A 21 4.38 7.90 11.02
CA SER A 21 5.49 6.96 11.29
C SER A 21 6.69 7.17 10.35
N ALA A 22 7.05 8.42 10.07
CA ALA A 22 8.27 8.75 9.37
C ALA A 22 9.47 8.25 10.19
N GLY A 23 10.13 7.18 9.72
CA GLY A 23 11.32 6.58 10.36
C GLY A 23 11.07 5.36 11.24
N ALA A 24 9.82 4.96 11.51
CA ALA A 24 9.54 3.73 12.25
C ALA A 24 9.30 2.56 11.27
N ALA A 25 10.27 1.66 11.16
CA ALA A 25 10.14 0.40 10.43
C ALA A 25 9.16 -0.52 11.19
N GLY A 26 7.85 -0.36 10.97
CA GLY A 26 6.83 -1.12 11.69
C GLY A 26 5.44 -0.99 11.08
N ALA A 27 4.54 -1.88 11.49
CA ALA A 27 3.13 -1.80 11.14
C ALA A 27 2.49 -0.50 11.65
N SER A 28 1.37 -0.09 11.06
CA SER A 28 0.59 1.02 11.58
C SER A 28 0.09 0.71 12.99
N HIS A 29 0.57 1.46 14.00
CA HIS A 29 0.10 1.34 15.38
C HIS A 29 -1.41 1.57 15.51
N VAL A 30 -2.00 2.39 14.63
CA VAL A 30 -3.44 2.61 14.56
C VAL A 30 -4.18 1.35 14.08
N LEU A 31 -3.70 0.71 13.01
CA LEU A 31 -4.34 -0.51 12.50
C LEU A 31 -4.21 -1.66 13.51
N LEU A 32 -3.08 -1.75 14.21
CA LEU A 32 -2.91 -2.70 15.31
C LEU A 32 -3.90 -2.41 16.46
N ALA A 33 -4.09 -1.14 16.83
CA ALA A 33 -5.05 -0.75 17.88
C ALA A 33 -6.52 -1.02 17.47
N LEU A 34 -6.82 -1.04 16.17
CA LEU A 34 -8.11 -1.45 15.61
C LEU A 34 -8.28 -2.99 15.57
N GLY A 35 -7.29 -3.75 16.04
CA GLY A 35 -7.34 -5.21 16.11
C GLY A 35 -6.91 -5.92 14.82
N MET A 36 -6.30 -5.22 13.86
CA MET A 36 -5.69 -5.90 12.71
C MET A 36 -4.42 -6.63 13.14
N ASP A 37 -4.20 -7.80 12.56
CA ASP A 37 -2.95 -8.52 12.77
C ASP A 37 -1.76 -7.80 12.13
N MET A 38 -0.55 -8.16 12.57
CA MET A 38 0.69 -7.53 12.12
C MET A 38 0.88 -7.59 10.60
N MET A 39 0.56 -8.71 9.98
CA MET A 39 0.77 -8.91 8.55
C MET A 39 -0.17 -8.01 7.74
N THR A 40 -1.45 -7.99 8.10
CA THR A 40 -2.43 -7.09 7.49
C THR A 40 -2.04 -5.62 7.68
N ALA A 41 -1.67 -5.23 8.89
CA ALA A 41 -1.30 -3.85 9.19
C ALA A 41 -0.04 -3.36 8.43
N GLN A 42 0.93 -4.26 8.18
CA GLN A 42 2.11 -3.98 7.34
C GLN A 42 1.80 -3.91 5.84
N SER A 43 0.70 -4.51 5.39
CA SER A 43 0.29 -4.54 3.98
C SER A 43 -0.54 -3.31 3.54
N SER A 44 -0.70 -2.33 4.42
CA SER A 44 -1.50 -1.13 4.16
C SER A 44 -0.86 -0.15 3.18
N LEU A 45 -1.70 0.44 2.32
CA LEU A 45 -1.37 1.58 1.46
C LEU A 45 -2.37 2.69 1.75
N ARG A 46 -1.87 3.92 1.87
CA ARG A 46 -2.69 5.11 2.12
C ARG A 46 -2.51 6.13 0.99
N PHE A 47 -3.63 6.49 0.38
CA PHE A 47 -3.75 7.63 -0.52
C PHE A 47 -4.36 8.80 0.26
N SER A 48 -3.75 9.97 0.12
CA SER A 48 -4.25 11.21 0.71
C SER A 48 -4.42 12.22 -0.42
N PHE A 49 -5.62 12.76 -0.56
CA PHE A 49 -5.94 13.73 -1.60
C PHE A 49 -5.86 15.16 -1.06
N GLY A 50 -5.39 16.08 -1.89
CA GLY A 50 -5.35 17.51 -1.65
C GLY A 50 -6.15 18.29 -2.69
N ARG A 51 -6.20 19.61 -2.50
CA ARG A 51 -6.99 20.54 -3.35
C ARG A 51 -6.68 20.54 -4.84
N PHE A 52 -5.54 19.96 -5.23
CA PHE A 52 -5.04 19.94 -6.60
C PHE A 52 -5.20 18.60 -7.28
N ASN A 53 -5.68 17.58 -6.56
CA ASN A 53 -5.95 16.31 -7.20
C ASN A 53 -7.16 16.44 -8.12
N VAL A 54 -7.07 15.74 -9.24
CA VAL A 54 -8.11 15.70 -10.27
C VAL A 54 -8.56 14.25 -10.49
N PRO A 55 -9.78 14.01 -11.03
CA PRO A 55 -10.25 12.65 -11.29
C PRO A 55 -9.29 11.80 -12.12
N GLU A 56 -8.55 12.43 -13.04
CA GLU A 56 -7.56 11.78 -13.91
C GLU A 56 -6.37 11.21 -13.11
N ASP A 57 -6.06 11.75 -11.93
CA ASP A 57 -5.07 11.17 -11.01
C ASP A 57 -5.55 9.79 -10.53
N VAL A 58 -6.84 9.67 -10.21
CA VAL A 58 -7.45 8.41 -9.77
C VAL A 58 -7.48 7.42 -10.93
N ASP A 59 -7.82 7.87 -12.14
CA ASP A 59 -7.78 7.02 -13.33
C ASP A 59 -6.37 6.48 -13.60
N THR A 60 -5.35 7.32 -13.41
CA THR A 60 -3.95 6.92 -13.51
C THR A 60 -3.62 5.81 -12.50
N VAL A 61 -4.05 5.94 -11.24
CA VAL A 61 -3.87 4.91 -10.21
C VAL A 61 -4.59 3.62 -10.60
N LEU A 62 -5.85 3.70 -11.04
CA LEU A 62 -6.65 2.54 -11.42
C LEU A 62 -6.05 1.77 -12.61
N ASN A 63 -5.39 2.47 -13.53
CA ASN A 63 -4.74 1.85 -14.69
C ASN A 63 -3.47 1.08 -14.33
N VAL A 64 -2.75 1.45 -13.27
CA VAL A 64 -1.45 0.84 -12.94
C VAL A 64 -1.47 -0.07 -11.71
N LEU A 65 -2.29 0.24 -10.71
CA LEU A 65 -2.29 -0.44 -9.41
C LEU A 65 -2.61 -1.94 -9.53
N PRO A 66 -3.62 -2.40 -10.32
CA PRO A 66 -3.93 -3.82 -10.42
C PRO A 66 -2.76 -4.67 -10.92
N GLY A 67 -2.08 -4.21 -11.98
CA GLY A 67 -0.93 -4.91 -12.54
C GLY A 67 0.28 -4.94 -11.61
N ILE A 68 0.48 -3.88 -10.82
CA ILE A 68 1.50 -3.85 -9.77
C ILE A 68 1.17 -4.86 -8.67
N VAL A 69 -0.07 -4.87 -8.16
CA VAL A 69 -0.52 -5.79 -7.11
C VAL A 69 -0.37 -7.24 -7.54
N GLU A 70 -0.81 -7.57 -8.75
CA GLU A 70 -0.71 -8.94 -9.29
C GLU A 70 0.75 -9.41 -9.35
N ARG A 71 1.64 -8.56 -9.87
CA ARG A 71 3.07 -8.86 -9.89
C ARG A 71 3.62 -9.11 -8.49
N GLN A 72 3.27 -8.26 -7.51
CA GLN A 72 3.75 -8.44 -6.14
C GLN A 72 3.24 -9.73 -5.50
N ARG A 73 1.99 -10.14 -5.78
CA ARG A 73 1.43 -11.42 -5.33
C ARG A 73 2.11 -12.63 -5.96
N GLN A 74 2.68 -12.49 -7.14
CA GLN A 74 3.44 -13.56 -7.80
C GLN A 74 4.83 -13.77 -7.19
N THR A 75 5.48 -12.68 -6.74
CA THR A 75 6.77 -12.72 -6.05
C THR A 75 6.67 -12.94 -4.53
N ALA A 76 5.49 -12.81 -3.94
CA ALA A 76 5.28 -13.06 -2.51
C ALA A 76 5.47 -14.55 -2.17
N ALA A 77 6.08 -14.82 -1.00
CA ALA A 77 6.37 -16.18 -0.56
C ALA A 77 5.10 -17.06 -0.50
N PRO A 78 5.20 -18.39 -0.74
CA PRO A 78 4.05 -19.31 -0.87
C PRO A 78 3.05 -19.26 0.30
N GLY A 79 3.52 -18.95 1.53
CA GLY A 79 2.67 -18.86 2.72
C GLY A 79 1.65 -17.71 2.73
N LEU A 80 1.90 -16.63 1.98
CA LEU A 80 0.98 -15.48 1.90
C LEU A 80 -0.22 -15.75 0.98
N ARG A 81 -0.08 -16.70 0.04
CA ARG A 81 -1.13 -17.03 -0.94
C ARG A 81 -2.33 -17.76 -0.33
N ALA A 82 -2.14 -18.48 0.77
CA ALA A 82 -3.17 -19.31 1.39
C ALA A 82 -4.19 -18.53 2.26
N GLN A 83 -3.95 -17.24 2.54
CA GLN A 83 -4.80 -16.42 3.42
C GLN A 83 -5.60 -15.34 2.66
N LEU A 84 -5.42 -15.21 1.34
CA LEU A 84 -6.12 -14.23 0.49
C LEU A 84 -7.15 -14.86 -0.46
N GLN A 85 -7.39 -16.17 -0.32
CA GLN A 85 -8.51 -16.90 -0.92
C GLN A 85 -9.52 -17.24 0.18
#